data_AF-A0A7V9P6W4-F1
#
_entry.id   AF-A0A7V9P6W4-F1
#
_cell.length_a   1.000
_cell.length_b   1.000
_cell.length_c   1.000
_cell.angle_alpha   90.00
_cell.angle_beta   90.00
_cell.angle_gamma   90.00
#
_symmetry.space_group_name_H-M   'P 1'
#
loop_
_entity.id
_entity.type
_entity.pdbx_description
1 polymer ?
#
loop_
_entity_poly.entity_id
_entity_poly.type
_entity_poly.pdbx_seq_one_letter_code
_entity_poly.pdbx_strand_id
1 'polypeptide(L)'
;MPAVRFCDETDFGFGWVDEEGGSVSRTAHALAVEGRVYLIDPVEGDGVDERVAALGKPAGVIVLLDRHRRDSDAFAARLDVPLAETPYEGVPGSPFEFRRILRRRFWREVALWWPERRVLV
;
A
#
# COMPACT_ATOMS: atom_id res chain seq x y z
N MET A 1 -16.32 -10.32 -4.08
CA MET A 1 -15.15 -9.81 -3.34
C MET A 1 -15.63 -9.33 -1.97
N PRO A 2 -14.78 -9.28 -0.94
CA PRO A 2 -15.18 -8.79 0.38
C PRO A 2 -15.60 -7.31 0.33
N ALA A 3 -16.51 -6.91 1.22
CA ALA A 3 -16.91 -5.51 1.33
C ALA A 3 -15.78 -4.64 1.89
N VAL A 4 -15.57 -3.47 1.27
CA VAL A 4 -14.60 -2.47 1.73
C VAL A 4 -15.23 -1.09 1.79
N ARG A 5 -14.74 -0.28 2.71
CA ARG A 5 -15.09 1.13 2.83
C ARG A 5 -13.91 2.00 2.44
N PHE A 6 -14.11 2.78 1.39
CA PHE A 6 -13.12 3.76 0.95
C PHE A 6 -12.99 4.95 1.93
N CYS A 7 -11.78 5.49 2.03
CA CYS A 7 -11.42 6.60 2.92
C CYS A 7 -10.22 7.39 2.37
N ASP A 8 -9.76 8.39 3.12
CA ASP A 8 -8.54 9.17 2.85
C ASP A 8 -8.42 9.68 1.40
N GLU A 9 -9.55 10.13 0.84
CA GLU A 9 -9.66 10.57 -0.55
C GLU A 9 -8.88 11.87 -0.78
N THR A 10 -7.97 11.86 -1.75
CA THR A 10 -7.15 13.00 -2.18
C THR A 10 -7.04 13.05 -3.71
N ASP A 11 -6.46 14.11 -4.26
CA ASP A 11 -6.13 14.20 -5.69
C ASP A 11 -5.04 13.20 -6.13
N PHE A 12 -4.29 12.65 -5.18
CA PHE A 12 -3.13 11.78 -5.45
C PHE A 12 -3.25 10.38 -4.83
N GLY A 13 -4.41 10.00 -4.31
CA GLY A 13 -4.55 8.70 -3.66
C GLY A 13 -5.80 8.56 -2.81
N PHE A 14 -5.99 7.34 -2.32
CA PHE A 14 -7.10 6.98 -1.44
C PHE A 14 -6.72 5.80 -0.55
N GLY A 15 -7.45 5.62 0.54
CA GLY A 15 -7.41 4.44 1.39
C GLY A 15 -8.65 3.57 1.24
N TRP A 16 -8.57 2.32 1.69
CA TRP A 16 -9.74 1.47 1.89
C TRP A 16 -9.57 0.57 3.10
N VAL A 17 -10.69 0.31 3.76
CA VAL A 17 -10.76 -0.50 4.97
C VAL A 17 -11.58 -1.76 4.70
N ASP A 18 -11.02 -2.92 5.01
CA ASP A 18 -11.75 -4.20 5.03
C ASP A 18 -12.84 -4.15 6.11
N GLU A 19 -14.11 -4.21 5.70
CA GLU A 19 -15.26 -4.17 6.62
C GLU A 19 -15.59 -5.55 7.21
N GLU A 20 -15.08 -6.63 6.61
CA GLU A 20 -15.31 -8.01 7.05
C GLU A 20 -14.13 -8.57 7.88
N GLY A 21 -13.07 -7.78 8.04
CA GLY A 21 -11.77 -8.23 8.54
C GLY A 21 -11.65 -8.37 10.06
N GLY A 22 -11.85 -9.58 10.59
CA GLY A 22 -11.29 -10.08 11.86
C GLY A 22 -11.41 -9.18 13.11
N SER A 23 -10.58 -9.41 14.13
CA SER A 23 -10.60 -8.62 15.38
C SER A 23 -9.90 -7.26 15.29
N VAL A 24 -9.19 -7.00 14.19
CA VAL A 24 -8.43 -5.76 13.95
C VAL A 24 -8.72 -5.30 12.54
N SER A 25 -9.33 -4.11 12.44
CA SER A 25 -9.62 -3.47 11.16
C SER A 25 -8.34 -3.13 10.41
N ARG A 26 -8.45 -3.14 9.08
CA ARG A 26 -7.32 -3.22 8.17
C ARG A 26 -7.45 -2.12 7.14
N THR A 27 -6.47 -1.24 7.08
CA THR A 27 -6.44 -0.17 6.07
C THR A 27 -5.31 -0.43 5.09
N ALA A 28 -5.61 -0.22 3.82
CA ALA A 28 -4.66 -0.17 2.71
C ALA A 28 -4.74 1.19 2.03
N HIS A 29 -3.70 1.54 1.27
CA HIS A 29 -3.65 2.81 0.55
C HIS A 29 -3.13 2.63 -0.88
N ALA A 30 -3.59 3.50 -1.78
CA ALA A 30 -3.06 3.65 -3.13
C ALA A 30 -2.59 5.09 -3.30
N LEU A 31 -1.32 5.27 -3.69
CA LEU A 31 -0.71 6.59 -3.91
C LEU A 31 -0.22 6.71 -5.35
N ALA A 32 -0.64 7.77 -6.04
CA ALA A 32 -0.24 8.11 -7.40
C ALA A 32 0.91 9.11 -7.42
N VAL A 33 2.04 8.69 -7.98
CA VAL A 33 3.21 9.52 -8.26
C VAL A 33 3.35 9.62 -9.78
N GLU A 34 3.13 10.80 -10.35
CA GLU A 34 3.30 11.03 -11.80
C GLU A 34 2.56 10.01 -12.67
N GLY A 35 1.33 9.64 -12.26
CA GLY A 35 0.50 8.64 -12.96
C GLY A 35 0.90 7.18 -12.71
N ARG A 36 1.90 6.91 -11.87
CA ARG A 36 2.28 5.58 -11.38
C ARG A 36 1.67 5.34 -10.00
N VAL A 37 0.97 4.21 -9.84
CA VAL A 37 0.27 3.86 -8.60
C VAL A 37 1.09 2.86 -7.80
N TYR A 38 1.34 3.19 -6.53
CA TYR A 38 1.91 2.29 -5.55
C TYR A 38 0.81 1.87 -4.58
N LEU A 39 0.68 0.57 -4.37
CA LEU A 39 -0.26 -0.01 -3.40
C LEU A 39 0.49 -0.30 -2.11
N ILE A 40 -0.02 0.20 -1.00
CA ILE A 40 0.56 0.04 0.32
C ILE A 40 -0.35 -0.93 1.08
N ASP A 41 0.23 -2.06 1.48
CA ASP A 41 -0.40 -3.05 2.34
C ASP A 41 -1.80 -3.52 1.86
N PRO A 42 -2.00 -3.76 0.54
CA PRO A 42 -3.31 -3.96 -0.06
C PRO A 42 -4.04 -5.18 0.49
N VAL A 43 -5.37 -5.04 0.55
CA VAL A 43 -6.32 -6.11 0.83
C VAL A 43 -7.33 -6.18 -0.31
N GLU A 44 -7.79 -7.40 -0.64
CA GLU A 44 -8.85 -7.61 -1.62
C GLU A 44 -10.13 -6.87 -1.21
N GLY A 45 -10.91 -6.44 -2.19
CA GLY A 45 -12.09 -5.64 -1.94
C GLY A 45 -12.89 -5.33 -3.19
N ASP A 46 -14.21 -5.31 -3.05
CA ASP A 46 -15.10 -4.95 -4.15
C ASP A 46 -14.82 -3.51 -4.65
N GLY A 47 -14.65 -3.34 -5.96
CA GLY A 47 -14.36 -2.05 -6.59
C GLY A 47 -12.91 -1.56 -6.46
N VAL A 48 -12.02 -2.26 -5.74
CA VAL A 48 -10.64 -1.80 -5.50
C VAL A 48 -9.86 -1.72 -6.81
N ASP A 49 -9.95 -2.74 -7.66
CA ASP A 49 -9.21 -2.82 -8.91
C ASP A 49 -9.59 -1.70 -9.88
N GLU A 50 -10.88 -1.42 -10.01
CA GLU A 50 -11.39 -0.35 -10.85
C GLU A 50 -10.89 1.01 -10.37
N ARG A 51 -10.87 1.24 -9.05
CA ARG A 51 -10.37 2.51 -8.47
C ARG A 51 -8.87 2.67 -8.63
N VAL A 52 -8.10 1.59 -8.44
CA VAL A 52 -6.65 1.58 -8.67
C VAL A 52 -6.34 1.90 -10.13
N ALA A 53 -7.05 1.27 -11.07
CA ALA A 53 -6.88 1.51 -12.50
C ALA A 53 -7.27 2.95 -12.91
N ALA A 54 -8.32 3.51 -12.29
CA ALA A 54 -8.72 4.89 -12.51
C ALA A 54 -7.71 5.91 -11.98
N LEU A 55 -6.98 5.57 -10.91
CA LEU A 55 -5.97 6.43 -10.31
C LEU A 55 -4.68 6.51 -11.14
N GLY A 56 -4.32 5.44 -11.86
CA GLY A 56 -3.16 5.43 -12.76
C GLY A 56 -2.62 4.03 -13.05
N LYS A 57 -1.40 3.95 -13.58
CA LYS A 57 -0.75 2.68 -13.93
C LYS A 57 -0.05 2.09 -12.70
N PRO A 58 -0.38 0.87 -12.25
CA PRO A 58 0.35 0.20 -11.17
C PRO A 58 1.85 0.13 -11.43
N ALA A 59 2.65 0.39 -10.40
CA ALA A 59 4.10 0.41 -10.45
C ALA A 59 4.79 -0.41 -9.35
N GLY A 60 4.09 -0.71 -8.25
CA GLY A 60 4.62 -1.55 -7.19
C GLY A 60 3.64 -1.78 -6.06
N VAL A 61 3.89 -2.85 -5.32
CA VAL A 61 3.23 -3.15 -4.04
C VAL A 61 4.25 -3.02 -2.92
N ILE A 62 3.88 -2.38 -1.82
CA ILE A 62 4.75 -2.07 -0.69
C ILE A 62 4.10 -2.64 0.57
N VAL A 63 4.86 -3.43 1.33
CA VAL A 63 4.42 -3.97 2.62
C VAL A 63 5.21 -3.28 3.73
N LEU A 64 4.53 -2.59 4.65
CA LEU A 64 5.20 -1.79 5.68
C LEU A 64 5.56 -2.59 6.93
N LEU A 65 4.83 -3.68 7.19
CA LEU A 65 5.05 -4.61 8.29
C LEU A 65 5.19 -6.04 7.74
N ASP A 66 6.26 -6.76 8.11
CA ASP A 66 6.54 -8.12 7.60
C ASP A 66 5.46 -9.18 7.91
N ARG A 67 4.48 -8.87 8.76
CA ARG A 67 3.31 -9.69 9.07
C ARG A 67 2.04 -9.25 8.35
N HIS A 68 2.13 -8.21 7.53
CA HIS A 68 1.05 -7.64 6.74
C HIS A 68 1.22 -7.98 5.25
N ARG A 69 1.84 -9.12 4.94
CA ARG A 69 2.00 -9.53 3.53
C ARG A 69 0.64 -9.76 2.85
N ARG A 70 -0.32 -10.37 3.55
CA ARG A 70 -1.75 -10.50 3.15
C ARG A 70 -1.94 -10.77 1.65
N ASP A 71 -2.74 -9.95 0.96
CA ASP A 71 -3.06 -10.08 -0.46
C ASP A 71 -2.01 -9.40 -1.35
N SER A 72 -0.94 -8.85 -0.78
CA SER A 72 0.10 -8.13 -1.51
C SER A 72 0.78 -8.98 -2.57
N ASP A 73 1.00 -10.28 -2.32
CA ASP A 73 1.53 -11.21 -3.32
C ASP A 73 0.55 -11.38 -4.49
N ALA A 74 -0.75 -11.48 -4.21
CA ALA A 74 -1.79 -11.64 -5.22
C ALA A 74 -1.93 -10.37 -6.08
N PHE A 75 -1.92 -9.19 -5.46
CA PHE A 75 -1.91 -7.92 -6.18
C PHE A 75 -0.66 -7.75 -7.04
N ALA A 76 0.53 -8.03 -6.50
CA ALA A 76 1.78 -7.91 -7.24
C ALA A 76 1.80 -8.83 -8.46
N ALA A 77 1.36 -10.09 -8.31
CA ALA A 77 1.27 -11.05 -9.39
C ALA A 77 0.21 -10.65 -10.44
N ARG A 78 -0.98 -10.22 -10.00
CA ARG A 78 -2.09 -9.86 -10.89
C ARG A 78 -1.83 -8.59 -11.69
N LEU A 79 -1.14 -7.62 -11.09
CA LEU A 79 -0.80 -6.34 -11.73
C LEU A 79 0.54 -6.36 -12.45
N ASP A 80 1.30 -7.46 -12.36
CA ASP A 80 2.64 -7.63 -12.94
C ASP A 80 3.61 -6.52 -12.50
N VAL A 81 3.69 -6.30 -11.18
CA VAL A 81 4.54 -5.27 -10.56
C VAL A 81 5.41 -5.83 -9.43
N PRO A 82 6.56 -5.21 -9.14
CA PRO A 82 7.41 -5.66 -8.03
C PRO A 82 6.73 -5.49 -6.67
N LEU A 83 7.01 -6.43 -5.76
CA LEU A 83 6.66 -6.37 -4.35
C LEU A 83 7.89 -5.98 -3.50
N ALA A 84 7.76 -4.96 -2.68
CA ALA A 84 8.78 -4.50 -1.74
C ALA A 84 8.32 -4.70 -0.29
N GLU A 85 8.89 -5.68 0.42
CA GLU A 85 8.58 -5.93 1.83
C GLU A 85 9.56 -5.20 2.76
N THR A 86 9.04 -4.32 3.62
CA THR A 86 9.79 -3.54 4.60
C THR A 86 11.03 -2.85 4.00
N PRO A 87 10.87 -2.03 2.93
CA PRO A 87 11.99 -1.51 2.15
C PRO A 87 12.73 -0.39 2.88
N TYR A 88 13.53 -0.74 3.90
CA TYR A 88 14.33 0.21 4.69
C TYR A 88 15.23 1.11 3.82
N GLU A 89 15.68 0.60 2.68
CA GLU A 89 16.58 1.30 1.76
C GLU A 89 15.85 2.04 0.62
N GLY A 90 14.51 2.02 0.61
CA GLY A 90 13.70 2.65 -0.43
C GLY A 90 13.16 1.70 -1.49
N VAL A 91 12.30 2.25 -2.35
CA VAL A 91 11.73 1.57 -3.52
C VAL A 91 12.25 2.30 -4.77
N PRO A 92 12.95 1.61 -5.70
CA PRO A 92 13.51 2.26 -6.88
C PRO A 92 12.46 3.02 -7.69
N GLY A 93 12.77 4.27 -8.02
CA GLY A 93 11.91 5.13 -8.83
C GLY A 93 10.66 5.67 -8.12
N SER A 94 10.53 5.48 -6.80
CA SER A 94 9.50 6.16 -6.00
C SER A 94 10.11 7.37 -5.24
N PRO A 95 9.30 8.37 -4.87
CA PRO A 95 9.71 9.51 -4.05
C PRO A 95 9.64 9.20 -2.55
N PHE A 96 9.34 7.94 -2.19
CA PHE A 96 9.02 7.58 -0.82
C PHE A 96 10.29 7.34 0.00
N GLU A 97 10.31 7.96 1.17
CA GLU A 97 11.29 7.68 2.21
C GLU A 97 10.69 6.69 3.22
N PHE A 98 11.51 5.78 3.74
CA PHE A 98 11.05 4.80 4.73
C PHE A 98 11.69 5.07 6.08
N ARG A 99 10.85 5.40 7.07
CA ARG A 99 11.28 5.62 8.45
C ARG A 99 11.23 4.31 9.21
N ARG A 100 12.38 3.84 9.70
CA ARG A 100 12.45 2.63 10.54
C ARG A 100 11.63 2.84 11.82
N ILE A 101 10.59 2.02 12.00
CA ILE A 101 9.84 1.93 13.25
C ILE A 101 10.47 0.87 14.15
N LEU A 102 10.57 -0.37 13.66
CA LEU A 102 11.16 -1.48 14.40
C LEU A 102 11.94 -2.42 13.47
N ARG A 103 13.06 -2.96 13.96
CA ARG A 103 13.83 -4.01 13.27
C ARG A 103 14.40 -4.99 14.30
N ARG A 104 13.72 -6.12 14.45
CA ARG A 104 14.06 -7.25 15.32
C ARG A 104 13.92 -8.55 14.55
N ARG A 105 14.47 -9.65 15.10
CA ARG A 105 14.48 -10.97 14.42
C ARG A 105 13.11 -11.46 13.97
N PHE A 106 12.06 -11.07 14.69
CA PHE A 106 10.67 -11.46 14.40
C PHE A 106 9.78 -10.23 14.16
N TRP A 107 10.33 -9.06 13.85
CA TRP A 107 9.49 -7.89 13.58
C TRP A 107 10.24 -6.88 12.74
N ARG A 108 9.77 -6.61 11.54
CA ARG A 108 10.29 -5.56 10.68
C ARG A 108 9.16 -4.63 10.29
N GLU A 109 9.33 -3.36 10.60
CA GLU A 109 8.33 -2.34 10.38
C GLU A 109 8.99 -1.01 9.98
N VAL A 110 8.40 -0.39 8.96
CA VAL A 110 8.73 0.94 8.46
C VAL A 110 7.44 1.76 8.34
N ALA A 111 7.54 3.07 8.46
CA ALA A 111 6.51 3.98 7.98
C ALA A 111 6.96 4.58 6.66
N LEU A 112 6.04 4.78 5.73
CA LEU A 112 6.28 5.46 4.47
C LEU A 112 6.06 6.95 4.67
N TRP A 113 7.06 7.75 4.36
CA TRP A 113 6.98 9.20 4.33
C TRP A 113 7.08 9.68 2.88
N TRP A 114 6.11 10.48 2.46
CA TRP A 114 6.12 11.17 1.17
C TRP A 114 6.35 12.67 1.39
N PRO A 115 7.60 13.18 1.23
CA PRO A 115 7.95 14.55 1.56
C PRO A 115 7.16 15.62 0.80
N GLU A 116 6.99 15.45 -0.51
CA GLU A 116 6.39 16.44 -1.38
C GLU A 116 4.91 16.69 -1.04
N ARG A 117 4.18 15.64 -0.67
CA ARG A 117 2.78 15.71 -0.26
C ARG A 117 2.59 15.84 1.25
N ARG A 118 3.67 15.73 2.03
CA ARG A 118 3.67 15.70 3.49
C ARG A 118 2.75 14.61 4.07
N VAL A 119 2.79 13.42 3.46
CA VAL A 119 1.95 12.28 3.83
C VAL A 119 2.77 11.22 4.54
N LEU A 120 2.26 10.75 5.68
CA LEU A 120 2.79 9.59 6.39
C LEU A 120 1.77 8.45 6.27
N VAL A 121 2.23 7.29 5.81
CA VAL A 121 1.48 6.02 5.81
C VAL A 121 2.17 5.05 6.74
#